data_AF-A0A484NDL4-F1
#
_entry.id   AF-A0A484NDL4-F1
#
_cell.length_a   1.000
_cell.length_b   1.000
_cell.length_c   1.000
_cell.angle_alpha   90.00
_cell.angle_beta   90.00
_cell.angle_gamma   90.00
#
_symmetry.space_group_name_H-M   'P 1'
#
loop_
_entity.id
_entity.type
_entity.pdbx_description
1 polymer ?
#
loop_
_entity_poly.entity_id
_entity_poly.type
_entity_poly.pdbx_seq_one_letter_code
_entity_poly.pdbx_strand_id
1 'polypeptide(L)'
;MGKKGPNSREGSGGVTFGSSTIRHDWNARKPSHVNPKLMVKVDHMKNLAVWASGVASIPPLSTFFGTRLAAYSESLGLAPDPSLVSCQRPRIISSACCVIALTKLTCLVLRHEHCNLLQPKSIWNADKAVDKCPLVEHILHLVPLEVNIFQCVTLPDAPKFGKVFGGQFMGQALAAATKTVNCLKIVHSIRAHFLLGGDVDIPIIYEVHRVRDGKSFSTRRVDAIQKGNVVFTLVASFQKEEGFDHQDALMPNVQDPETLLSMEEIRERRLTDHRLPRTYRNILATVEFVPWPIEIRFCDPSTGTSQTKSPPSLRFWFRAKGNLSDDQALHRCVVAYASDLIFASVSNNPHRKAGLKIATLSLDNS
;
A
#
# COMPACT_ATOMS: atom_id res chain seq x y z
N MET A 1 22.68 86.09 6.45
CA MET A 1 21.31 85.87 6.96
C MET A 1 21.22 84.40 7.36
N GLY A 2 20.91 83.92 8.56
CA GLY A 2 20.56 84.48 9.87
C GLY A 2 20.82 83.39 10.93
N LYS A 3 21.00 83.80 12.18
CA LYS A 3 21.37 82.99 13.36
C LYS A 3 20.22 82.08 13.87
N LYS A 4 20.57 80.94 14.51
CA LYS A 4 20.27 80.55 15.91
C LYS A 4 20.55 79.05 16.16
N GLY A 5 21.37 78.71 17.17
CA GLY A 5 21.59 77.33 17.71
C GLY A 5 20.61 77.01 18.87
N PRO A 6 20.93 76.15 19.87
CA PRO A 6 22.00 75.14 20.02
C PRO A 6 21.53 73.76 20.62
N ASN A 7 22.46 72.80 20.81
CA ASN A 7 22.46 71.62 21.74
C ASN A 7 21.38 70.53 21.53
N SER A 8 21.54 69.21 21.78
CA SER A 8 22.54 68.35 22.46
C SER A 8 22.11 66.87 22.34
N ARG A 9 23.06 65.91 22.32
CA ARG A 9 23.00 64.48 22.78
C ARG A 9 21.96 63.57 22.07
N GLU A 10 22.17 62.30 21.70
CA GLU A 10 22.82 61.07 22.17
C GLU A 10 22.97 60.18 20.89
N GLY A 11 23.91 59.26 20.66
CA GLY A 11 24.37 58.12 21.46
C GLY A 11 24.66 56.95 20.50
N SER A 12 25.92 56.48 20.51
CA SER A 12 26.49 55.14 20.20
C SER A 12 25.69 54.09 19.38
N GLY A 13 26.25 53.26 18.49
CA GLY A 13 27.65 52.90 18.22
C GLY A 13 27.75 51.50 17.56
N GLY A 14 28.82 51.27 16.77
CA GLY A 14 29.65 50.03 16.59
C GLY A 14 28.95 48.69 16.26
N VAL A 15 29.08 48.07 15.08
CA VAL A 15 30.22 47.38 14.43
C VAL A 15 30.57 45.97 14.97
N THR A 16 30.65 45.02 14.01
CA THR A 16 31.31 43.68 13.96
C THR A 16 30.76 42.47 14.72
N PHE A 17 30.50 41.39 13.97
CA PHE A 17 30.28 40.03 14.45
C PHE A 17 31.61 39.26 14.55
N GLY A 18 31.95 38.83 15.76
CA GLY A 18 33.00 37.87 16.07
C GLY A 18 32.42 36.50 16.45
N SER A 19 33.18 35.45 16.12
CA SER A 19 32.94 34.05 16.49
C SER A 19 32.96 33.84 18.01
N SER A 20 31.99 33.10 18.56
CA SER A 20 32.07 32.54 19.91
C SER A 20 31.35 31.18 20.03
N THR A 21 32.08 30.19 20.53
CA THR A 21 31.59 28.89 21.01
C THR A 21 30.90 29.04 22.36
N ILE A 22 29.73 28.40 22.54
CA ILE A 22 28.99 28.39 23.80
C ILE A 22 28.83 26.95 24.31
N ARG A 23 29.43 26.67 25.47
CA ARG A 23 29.07 25.57 26.40
C ARG A 23 27.75 25.97 27.09
N HIS A 24 26.81 25.04 27.26
CA HIS A 24 25.64 25.25 28.12
C HIS A 24 25.41 24.10 29.11
N ASP A 25 25.21 24.52 30.36
CA ASP A 25 24.84 23.77 31.56
C ASP A 25 23.50 23.02 31.44
N TRP A 26 23.45 21.84 32.05
CA TRP A 26 22.21 21.10 32.31
C TRP A 26 21.73 21.36 33.75
N ASN A 27 20.63 22.09 33.90
CA ASN A 27 19.88 22.12 35.15
C ASN A 27 18.62 21.24 35.02
N ALA A 28 18.59 20.14 35.77
CA ALA A 28 17.45 19.24 35.88
C ALA A 28 16.27 19.95 36.58
N ARG A 29 15.09 19.96 35.96
CA ARG A 29 13.84 20.39 36.62
C ARG A 29 13.38 19.30 37.59
N LYS A 30 13.08 19.69 38.84
CA LYS A 30 12.47 18.79 39.85
C LYS A 30 11.03 18.42 39.43
N PRO A 31 10.58 17.17 39.65
CA PRO A 31 9.22 16.76 39.32
C PRO A 31 8.20 17.46 40.23
N SER A 32 7.11 17.96 39.64
CA SER A 32 5.96 18.49 40.36
C SER A 32 5.19 17.36 41.06
N HIS A 33 4.46 17.69 42.14
CA HIS A 33 3.68 16.74 42.92
C HIS A 33 2.67 16.01 42.02
N VAL A 34 2.86 14.71 41.77
CA VAL A 34 2.02 13.94 40.84
C VAL A 34 0.79 13.40 41.57
N ASN A 35 -0.40 13.60 41.02
CA ASN A 35 -1.66 13.14 41.60
C ASN A 35 -1.76 11.59 41.55
N PRO A 36 -2.02 10.89 42.67
CA PRO A 36 -2.05 9.43 42.71
C PRO A 36 -3.12 8.80 41.80
N LYS A 37 -4.26 9.48 41.54
CA LYS A 37 -5.25 8.99 40.57
C LYS A 37 -4.74 9.01 39.13
N LEU A 38 -3.81 9.91 38.80
CA LEU A 38 -3.19 9.99 37.49
C LEU A 38 -2.13 8.89 37.31
N MET A 39 -1.44 8.51 38.38
CA MET A 39 -0.48 7.40 38.36
C MET A 39 -1.14 6.06 38.08
N VAL A 40 -2.29 5.78 38.71
CA VAL A 40 -3.09 4.57 38.44
C VAL A 40 -3.50 4.48 36.97
N LYS A 41 -3.78 5.62 36.33
CA LYS A 41 -4.15 5.67 34.91
C LYS A 41 -2.96 5.41 33.99
N VAL A 42 -1.76 5.89 34.35
CA VAL A 42 -0.51 5.60 33.63
C VAL A 42 -0.16 4.12 33.74
N ASP A 43 -0.25 3.53 34.93
CA ASP A 43 0.01 2.10 35.14
C ASP A 43 -0.98 1.21 34.40
N HIS A 44 -2.26 1.59 34.37
CA HIS A 44 -3.27 0.89 33.57
C HIS A 44 -2.94 0.90 32.07
N MET A 45 -2.53 2.05 31.54
CA MET A 45 -2.12 2.18 30.13
C MET A 45 -0.84 1.37 29.82
N LYS A 46 0.11 1.33 30.76
CA LYS A 46 1.32 0.49 30.67
C LYS A 46 0.95 -0.99 30.61
N ASN A 47 0.05 -1.44 31.49
CA ASN A 47 -0.41 -2.83 31.52
C ASN A 47 -1.15 -3.23 30.24
N LEU A 48 -1.99 -2.34 29.68
CA LEU A 48 -2.65 -2.58 28.38
C LEU A 48 -1.65 -2.70 27.22
N ALA A 49 -0.62 -1.85 27.21
CA ALA A 49 0.43 -1.90 26.19
C ALA A 49 1.25 -3.21 26.25
N VAL A 50 1.59 -3.67 27.47
CA VAL A 50 2.30 -4.94 27.71
C VAL A 50 1.41 -6.15 27.41
N TRP A 51 0.14 -6.10 27.78
CA TRP A 51 -0.80 -7.18 27.44
C TRP A 51 -0.97 -7.33 25.92
N ALA A 52 -1.08 -6.20 25.21
CA ALA A 52 -1.18 -6.19 23.75
C ALA A 52 0.10 -6.68 23.05
N SER A 53 1.25 -6.71 23.72
CA SER A 53 2.50 -7.25 23.16
C SER A 53 2.72 -8.74 23.44
N GLY A 54 2.12 -9.29 24.50
CA GLY A 54 2.38 -10.67 24.95
C GLY A 54 1.29 -11.70 24.64
N VAL A 55 0.01 -11.32 24.58
CA VAL A 55 -1.10 -12.30 24.65
C VAL A 55 -2.09 -12.23 23.48
N ALA A 56 -2.12 -11.13 22.70
CA ALA A 56 -3.00 -11.00 21.55
C ALA A 56 -2.21 -11.03 20.24
N SER A 57 -2.56 -11.95 19.33
CA SER A 57 -2.12 -11.91 17.92
C SER A 57 -2.91 -10.85 17.13
N ILE A 58 -2.88 -9.58 17.57
CA ILE A 58 -3.61 -8.47 16.95
C ILE A 58 -2.67 -7.25 16.82
N PRO A 59 -2.06 -7.00 15.65
CA PRO A 59 -1.15 -5.88 15.44
C PRO A 59 -1.91 -4.67 14.88
N PRO A 60 -2.72 -3.98 15.70
CA PRO A 60 -2.56 -2.52 15.81
C PRO A 60 -2.72 -1.96 17.24
N LEU A 61 -3.11 -2.80 18.22
CA LEU A 61 -3.45 -2.32 19.57
C LEU A 61 -2.22 -1.92 20.39
N SER A 62 -1.11 -2.63 20.25
CA SER A 62 0.15 -2.30 20.96
C SER A 62 0.69 -0.94 20.51
N THR A 63 0.67 -0.65 19.22
CA THR A 63 1.05 0.64 18.64
C THR A 63 0.11 1.76 19.11
N PHE A 64 -1.20 1.51 19.11
CA PHE A 64 -2.20 2.47 19.57
C PHE A 64 -2.04 2.83 21.07
N PHE A 65 -1.94 1.81 21.93
CA PHE A 65 -1.79 2.02 23.38
C PHE A 65 -0.42 2.58 23.75
N GLY A 66 0.65 2.17 23.04
CA GLY A 66 1.98 2.76 23.21
C GLY A 66 2.01 4.26 22.88
N THR A 67 1.33 4.66 21.81
CA THR A 67 1.19 6.08 21.43
C THR A 67 0.43 6.87 22.49
N ARG A 68 -0.67 6.32 23.01
CA ARG A 68 -1.45 6.98 24.09
C ARG A 68 -0.68 7.07 25.41
N LEU A 69 0.07 6.04 25.79
CA LEU A 69 0.88 6.05 27.00
C LEU A 69 1.94 7.17 26.94
N ALA A 70 2.65 7.28 25.80
CA ALA A 70 3.66 8.31 25.60
C ALA A 70 3.08 9.74 25.71
N ALA A 71 1.96 9.99 25.02
CA ALA A 71 1.27 11.29 25.10
C ALA A 71 0.79 11.62 26.53
N TYR A 72 0.35 10.60 27.29
CA TYR A 72 -0.09 10.80 28.67
C TYR A 72 1.08 11.11 29.61
N SER A 73 2.19 10.37 29.50
CA SER A 73 3.39 10.62 30.31
C SER A 73 3.98 12.02 30.06
N GLU A 74 3.96 12.49 28.82
CA GLU A 74 4.38 13.84 28.45
C GLU A 74 3.49 14.92 29.07
N SER A 75 2.16 14.75 29.00
CA SER A 75 1.21 15.69 29.61
C SER A 75 1.36 15.82 31.14
N LEU A 76 1.95 14.82 31.78
CA LEU A 76 2.18 14.76 33.23
C LEU A 76 3.60 15.15 33.64
N GLY A 77 4.48 15.46 32.69
CA GLY A 77 5.88 15.83 32.96
C GLY A 77 6.71 14.70 33.58
N LEU A 78 6.32 13.44 33.37
CA LEU A 78 7.03 12.28 33.88
C LEU A 78 8.23 11.96 33.00
N ALA A 79 9.38 11.68 33.62
CA ALA A 79 10.56 11.23 32.89
C ALA A 79 10.28 9.88 32.20
N PRO A 80 10.70 9.66 30.94
CA PRO A 80 10.55 8.39 30.27
C PRO A 80 11.30 7.29 31.03
N ASP A 81 10.67 6.12 31.14
CA ASP A 81 11.25 4.93 31.76
C ASP A 81 12.62 4.62 31.11
N PRO A 82 13.71 4.40 31.85
CA PRO A 82 15.05 4.19 31.30
C PRO A 82 15.17 2.94 30.41
N SER A 83 14.16 2.05 30.40
CA SER A 83 14.02 0.99 29.38
C SER A 83 13.63 1.52 27.98
N LEU A 84 13.31 2.81 27.85
CA LEU A 84 12.97 3.55 26.63
C LEU A 84 13.92 4.74 26.47
N VAL A 85 14.96 4.61 25.65
CA VAL A 85 16.00 5.65 25.50
C VAL A 85 15.54 6.79 24.58
N SER A 86 15.63 8.03 25.06
CA SER A 86 15.46 9.25 24.25
C SER A 86 16.77 9.62 23.55
N CYS A 87 16.76 9.71 22.22
CA CYS A 87 17.88 10.28 21.44
C CYS A 87 17.51 11.68 20.94
N GLN A 88 18.13 12.72 21.50
CA GLN A 88 18.07 14.06 20.92
C GLN A 88 19.15 14.20 19.83
N ARG A 89 18.69 14.09 18.58
CA ARG A 89 19.37 14.30 17.27
C ARG A 89 19.67 13.01 16.49
N PRO A 90 19.33 12.96 15.18
CA PRO A 90 19.60 11.80 14.33
C PRO A 90 21.06 11.86 13.88
N ARG A 91 21.91 11.05 14.50
CA ARG A 91 23.14 10.55 13.86
C ARG A 91 23.05 9.03 13.83
N ILE A 92 23.39 8.44 12.70
CA ILE A 92 23.63 7.01 12.59
C ILE A 92 24.84 6.70 13.48
N ILE A 93 24.59 6.16 14.67
CA ILE A 93 25.65 5.64 15.54
C ILE A 93 25.64 4.12 15.39
N SER A 94 26.55 3.63 14.54
CA SER A 94 26.96 2.24 14.39
C SER A 94 25.89 1.22 13.95
N SER A 95 26.37 0.14 13.35
CA SER A 95 25.70 -0.89 12.57
C SER A 95 24.74 -1.84 13.33
N ALA A 96 24.07 -1.39 14.40
CA ALA A 96 23.34 -2.29 15.31
C ALA A 96 21.87 -1.93 15.63
N CYS A 97 21.36 -0.74 15.26
CA CYS A 97 19.99 -0.32 15.61
C CYS A 97 19.31 0.49 14.50
N CYS A 98 18.02 0.22 14.26
CA CYS A 98 17.16 1.09 13.46
C CYS A 98 16.34 2.00 14.39
N VAL A 99 16.35 3.30 14.10
CA VAL A 99 15.67 4.33 14.88
C VAL A 99 14.45 4.82 14.11
N ILE A 100 13.24 4.68 14.68
CA ILE A 100 12.01 5.25 14.11
C ILE A 100 11.59 6.46 14.93
N ALA A 101 11.56 7.65 14.30
CA ALA A 101 11.02 8.87 14.90
C ALA A 101 9.54 9.00 14.52
N LEU A 102 8.65 8.90 15.51
CA LEU A 102 7.19 8.92 15.31
C LEU A 102 6.50 10.22 15.77
N THR A 103 7.25 11.18 16.30
CA THR A 103 6.94 12.61 16.45
C THR A 103 8.17 13.29 17.06
N LYS A 104 8.18 14.63 17.18
CA LYS A 104 9.39 15.45 17.46
C LYS A 104 10.28 15.03 18.65
N LEU A 105 9.89 14.12 19.55
CA LEU A 105 10.71 13.73 20.71
C LEU A 105 10.72 12.25 21.15
N THR A 106 10.07 11.32 20.43
CA THR A 106 10.06 9.90 20.84
C THR A 106 10.53 8.98 19.73
N CYS A 107 11.68 8.32 19.97
CA CYS A 107 12.22 7.28 19.10
C CYS A 107 12.00 5.91 19.74
N LEU A 108 11.35 4.99 19.02
CA LEU A 108 11.39 3.57 19.36
C LEU A 108 12.66 2.99 18.70
N VAL A 109 13.59 2.53 19.53
CA VAL A 109 14.81 1.89 19.09
C VAL A 109 14.59 0.38 19.13
N LEU A 110 14.39 -0.21 17.95
CA LEU A 110 14.43 -1.66 17.79
C LEU A 110 15.88 -2.05 17.47
N ARG A 111 16.41 -3.01 18.24
CA ARG A 111 17.69 -3.65 17.90
C ARG A 111 17.59 -4.28 16.52
N HIS A 112 18.69 -4.32 15.76
CA HIS A 112 18.71 -4.86 14.39
C HIS A 112 18.09 -6.27 14.29
N GLU A 113 18.32 -7.11 15.30
CA GLU A 113 17.74 -8.45 15.44
C GLU A 113 16.19 -8.48 15.48
N HIS A 114 15.55 -7.36 15.82
CA HIS A 114 14.10 -7.20 15.92
C HIS A 114 13.49 -6.35 14.80
N CYS A 115 14.27 -5.92 13.79
CA CYS A 115 13.76 -5.17 12.64
C CYS A 115 12.67 -5.92 11.87
N ASN A 116 12.68 -7.25 11.92
CA ASN A 116 11.66 -8.10 11.30
C ASN A 116 10.27 -7.90 11.92
N LEU A 117 10.18 -7.39 13.17
CA LEU A 117 8.90 -7.07 13.82
C LEU A 117 8.21 -5.83 13.22
N LEU A 118 8.95 -5.02 12.44
CA LEU A 118 8.40 -3.89 11.68
C LEU A 118 7.91 -4.31 10.30
N GLN A 119 8.23 -5.52 9.85
CA GLN A 119 7.73 -6.02 8.58
C GLN A 119 6.30 -6.53 8.78
N PRO A 120 5.31 -6.00 8.03
CA PRO A 120 3.94 -6.47 8.14
C PRO A 120 3.84 -7.97 7.80
N LYS A 121 3.04 -8.74 8.54
CA LYS A 121 3.02 -10.21 8.51
C LYS A 121 2.27 -10.84 7.31
N SER A 122 2.41 -10.30 6.10
CA SER A 122 1.40 -10.52 5.05
C SER A 122 1.91 -10.91 3.64
N ILE A 123 2.89 -10.25 3.04
CA ILE A 123 3.56 -10.74 1.80
C ILE A 123 5.06 -10.96 1.97
N TRP A 124 5.52 -10.68 3.19
CA TRP A 124 6.92 -10.56 3.59
C TRP A 124 7.44 -11.83 4.29
N ASN A 125 6.56 -12.56 4.98
CA ASN A 125 6.91 -13.81 5.65
C ASN A 125 6.34 -15.01 4.90
N ALA A 126 7.24 -15.89 4.46
CA ALA A 126 6.94 -17.20 3.89
C ALA A 126 6.43 -18.23 4.93
N ASP A 127 6.40 -17.87 6.21
CA ASP A 127 6.13 -18.79 7.32
C ASP A 127 4.64 -19.08 7.58
N LYS A 128 3.72 -18.34 6.94
CA LYS A 128 2.30 -18.73 6.95
C LYS A 128 2.11 -19.77 5.86
N ALA A 129 1.58 -20.93 6.25
CA ALA A 129 1.11 -21.95 5.32
C ALA A 129 0.27 -21.30 4.21
N VAL A 130 0.85 -21.28 3.01
CA VAL A 130 0.29 -20.67 1.80
C VAL A 130 -1.14 -21.17 1.54
N ASP A 131 -1.45 -22.38 2.03
CA ASP A 131 -2.76 -23.04 1.95
C ASP A 131 -3.91 -22.33 2.67
N LYS A 132 -3.67 -21.32 3.52
CA LYS A 132 -4.72 -20.58 4.24
C LYS A 132 -4.96 -19.15 3.74
N CYS A 133 -4.17 -18.64 2.80
CA CYS A 133 -4.33 -17.28 2.31
C CYS A 133 -5.34 -17.21 1.15
N PRO A 134 -6.06 -16.08 0.97
CA PRO A 134 -6.88 -15.85 -0.21
C PRO A 134 -6.11 -16.03 -1.52
N LEU A 135 -6.79 -16.45 -2.59
CA LEU A 135 -6.16 -16.71 -3.89
C LEU A 135 -5.38 -15.49 -4.43
N VAL A 136 -5.91 -14.26 -4.27
CA VAL A 136 -5.17 -13.06 -4.72
C VAL A 136 -3.88 -12.83 -3.92
N GLU A 137 -3.88 -13.12 -2.62
CA GLU A 137 -2.69 -13.00 -1.78
C GLU A 137 -1.64 -14.03 -2.19
N HIS A 138 -2.06 -15.26 -2.49
CA HIS A 138 -1.19 -16.31 -3.02
C HIS A 138 -0.61 -15.94 -4.39
N ILE A 139 -1.43 -15.41 -5.32
CA ILE A 139 -0.95 -14.94 -6.63
C ILE A 139 0.13 -13.86 -6.46
N LEU A 140 0.02 -12.99 -5.46
CA LEU A 140 1.00 -11.92 -5.21
C LEU A 140 2.24 -12.38 -4.44
N HIS A 141 2.28 -13.64 -4.03
CA HIS A 141 3.44 -14.19 -3.33
C HIS A 141 4.62 -14.37 -4.31
N LEU A 142 5.80 -13.94 -3.85
CA LEU A 142 7.03 -13.96 -4.63
C LEU A 142 8.13 -14.68 -3.85
N VAL A 143 8.77 -15.64 -4.52
CA VAL A 143 9.95 -16.35 -4.02
C VAL A 143 11.19 -15.48 -4.30
N PRO A 144 11.95 -15.04 -3.29
CA PRO A 144 13.19 -14.31 -3.53
C PRO A 144 14.26 -15.27 -4.08
N LEU A 145 14.88 -14.91 -5.20
CA LEU A 145 16.05 -15.60 -5.74
C LEU A 145 17.34 -14.89 -5.36
N GLU A 146 17.33 -13.56 -5.39
CA GLU A 146 18.44 -12.69 -5.03
C GLU A 146 17.90 -11.37 -4.44
N VAL A 147 18.79 -10.51 -3.95
CA VAL A 147 18.43 -9.24 -3.26
C VAL A 147 17.42 -8.37 -4.02
N ASN A 148 17.47 -8.37 -5.36
CA ASN A 148 16.55 -7.62 -6.22
C ASN A 148 15.91 -8.49 -7.30
N ILE A 149 15.93 -9.82 -7.16
CA ILE A 149 15.38 -10.75 -8.16
C ILE A 149 14.39 -11.66 -7.47
N PHE A 150 13.18 -11.71 -8.01
CA PHE A 150 12.07 -12.49 -7.47
C PHE A 150 11.50 -13.41 -8.55
N GLN A 151 10.94 -14.54 -8.15
CA GLN A 151 10.28 -15.49 -9.03
C GLN A 151 8.85 -15.72 -8.58
N CYS A 152 7.97 -15.92 -9.56
CA CYS A 152 6.62 -16.41 -9.33
C CYS A 152 6.25 -17.48 -10.36
N VAL A 153 5.34 -18.38 -9.99
CA VAL A 153 4.70 -19.34 -10.88
C VAL A 153 3.22 -19.00 -10.93
N THR A 154 2.63 -18.95 -12.12
CA THR A 154 1.19 -18.75 -12.26
C THR A 154 0.47 -19.98 -11.70
N LEU A 155 -0.39 -19.76 -10.70
CA LEU A 155 -1.09 -20.85 -10.05
C LEU A 155 -2.07 -21.55 -11.02
N PRO A 156 -2.28 -22.87 -10.87
CA PRO A 156 -3.25 -23.60 -11.70
C PRO A 156 -4.65 -22.98 -11.68
N ASP A 157 -5.07 -22.48 -10.51
CA ASP A 157 -6.40 -21.92 -10.25
C ASP A 157 -6.48 -20.41 -10.52
N ALA A 158 -5.39 -19.78 -10.93
CA ALA A 158 -5.41 -18.37 -11.31
C ALA A 158 -6.21 -18.20 -12.63
N PRO A 159 -6.90 -17.05 -12.82
CA PRO A 159 -7.59 -16.76 -14.08
C PRO A 159 -6.66 -16.87 -15.30
N LYS A 160 -6.99 -17.77 -16.22
CA LYS A 160 -6.24 -18.02 -17.46
C LYS A 160 -7.05 -17.56 -18.67
N PHE A 161 -6.43 -16.75 -19.53
CA PHE A 161 -7.00 -16.32 -20.82
C PHE A 161 -6.14 -16.75 -22.00
N GLY A 162 -5.49 -17.91 -21.88
CA GLY A 162 -4.46 -18.39 -22.81
C GLY A 162 -3.11 -17.66 -22.69
N LYS A 163 -3.05 -16.59 -21.89
CA LYS A 163 -1.86 -15.82 -21.52
C LYS A 163 -1.94 -15.42 -20.06
N VAL A 164 -0.79 -15.01 -19.50
CA VAL A 164 -0.73 -14.40 -18.17
C VAL A 164 -1.59 -13.14 -18.15
N PHE A 165 -2.44 -13.02 -17.13
CA PHE A 165 -3.32 -11.86 -16.96
C PHE A 165 -2.49 -10.60 -16.66
N GLY A 166 -2.84 -9.45 -17.27
CA GLY A 166 -2.07 -8.22 -17.12
C GLY A 166 -2.03 -7.70 -15.68
N GLY A 167 -3.13 -7.80 -14.94
CA GLY A 167 -3.15 -7.48 -13.51
C GLY A 167 -2.24 -8.38 -12.65
N GLN A 168 -1.96 -9.61 -13.07
CA GLN A 168 -0.95 -10.44 -12.41
C GLN A 168 0.44 -9.82 -12.54
N PHE A 169 0.82 -9.36 -13.74
CA PHE A 169 2.08 -8.63 -13.92
C PHE A 169 2.13 -7.37 -13.06
N MET A 170 1.07 -6.56 -13.07
CA MET A 170 0.97 -5.32 -12.29
C MET A 170 1.16 -5.57 -10.80
N GLY A 171 0.37 -6.48 -10.22
CA GLY A 171 0.40 -6.77 -8.79
C GLY A 171 1.72 -7.39 -8.35
N GLN A 172 2.24 -8.36 -9.10
CA GLN A 172 3.50 -9.04 -8.77
C GLN A 172 4.71 -8.10 -8.94
N ALA A 173 4.77 -7.30 -10.01
CA ALA A 173 5.85 -6.34 -10.18
C ALA A 173 5.84 -5.26 -9.09
N LEU A 174 4.66 -4.78 -8.69
CA LEU A 174 4.55 -3.83 -7.58
C LEU A 174 4.94 -4.47 -6.25
N ALA A 175 4.58 -5.74 -6.01
CA ALA A 175 5.03 -6.48 -4.83
C ALA A 175 6.56 -6.56 -4.80
N ALA A 176 7.20 -6.93 -5.92
CA ALA A 176 8.65 -6.98 -6.08
C ALA A 176 9.31 -5.60 -5.82
N ALA A 177 8.77 -4.53 -6.41
CA ALA A 177 9.26 -3.17 -6.19
C ALA A 177 9.19 -2.79 -4.71
N THR A 178 8.04 -3.03 -4.08
CA THR A 178 7.82 -2.74 -2.65
C THR A 178 8.82 -3.50 -1.78
N LYS A 179 9.27 -4.70 -2.20
CA LYS A 179 10.23 -5.51 -1.43
C LYS A 179 11.61 -4.90 -1.29
N THR A 180 11.90 -3.92 -2.14
CA THR A 180 13.21 -3.27 -2.19
C THR A 180 13.19 -1.85 -1.65
N VAL A 181 12.07 -1.40 -1.08
CA VAL A 181 11.86 -0.02 -0.59
C VAL A 181 11.72 -0.01 0.93
N ASN A 182 12.15 1.09 1.56
CA ASN A 182 11.94 1.30 2.99
C ASN A 182 10.44 1.30 3.33
N CYS A 183 10.02 0.56 4.36
CA CYS A 183 8.62 0.39 4.74
C CYS A 183 7.87 1.69 5.10
N LEU A 184 8.59 2.79 5.39
CA LEU A 184 8.00 4.11 5.63
C LEU A 184 7.61 4.86 4.35
N LYS A 185 7.99 4.33 3.17
CA LYS A 185 7.63 4.92 1.89
C LYS A 185 6.56 4.08 1.21
N ILE A 186 5.46 4.74 0.88
CA ILE A 186 4.25 4.14 0.33
C ILE A 186 4.23 4.41 -1.17
N VAL A 187 3.86 3.41 -1.97
CA VAL A 187 3.65 3.63 -3.42
C VAL A 187 2.52 4.63 -3.63
N HIS A 188 2.77 5.61 -4.50
CA HIS A 188 1.79 6.64 -4.84
C HIS A 188 1.55 6.78 -6.35
N SER A 189 2.42 6.20 -7.18
CA SER A 189 2.17 6.09 -8.62
C SER A 189 2.92 4.91 -9.22
N ILE A 190 2.34 4.35 -10.28
CA ILE A 190 2.96 3.34 -11.12
C ILE A 190 2.79 3.74 -12.58
N ARG A 191 3.64 3.21 -13.45
CA ARG A 191 3.48 3.23 -14.91
C ARG A 191 4.01 1.94 -15.46
N ALA A 192 3.25 1.29 -16.30
CA ALA A 192 3.54 -0.05 -16.79
C ALA A 192 3.38 -0.13 -18.30
N HIS A 193 4.18 -0.99 -18.93
CA HIS A 193 4.12 -1.29 -20.35
C HIS A 193 4.10 -2.82 -20.53
N PHE A 194 3.16 -3.31 -21.33
CA PHE A 194 3.01 -4.71 -21.70
C PHE A 194 3.68 -4.91 -23.06
N LEU A 195 4.80 -5.62 -23.08
CA LEU A 195 5.63 -5.76 -24.27
C LEU A 195 5.28 -7.03 -25.05
N LEU A 196 5.07 -8.13 -24.32
CA LEU A 196 4.79 -9.46 -24.89
C LEU A 196 3.74 -10.18 -24.04
N GLY A 197 2.94 -11.04 -24.69
CA GLY A 197 1.98 -11.89 -23.99
C GLY A 197 2.68 -12.99 -23.18
N GLY A 198 2.52 -12.96 -21.86
CA GLY A 198 3.12 -13.92 -20.95
C GLY A 198 2.61 -15.35 -21.13
N ASP A 199 3.49 -16.31 -20.93
CA ASP A 199 3.22 -17.75 -20.96
C ASP A 199 2.83 -18.24 -19.56
N VAL A 200 1.65 -18.85 -19.40
CA VAL A 200 1.11 -19.23 -18.08
C VAL A 200 1.86 -20.42 -17.46
N ASP A 201 2.48 -21.26 -18.29
CA ASP A 201 3.15 -22.48 -17.86
C ASP A 201 4.61 -22.23 -17.47
N ILE A 202 5.08 -20.99 -17.59
CA ILE A 202 6.49 -20.63 -17.39
C ILE A 202 6.61 -19.64 -16.24
N PRO A 203 7.53 -19.87 -15.29
CA PRO A 203 7.77 -18.93 -14.21
C PRO A 203 8.14 -17.54 -14.72
N ILE A 204 7.71 -16.51 -14.01
CA ILE A 204 8.04 -15.12 -14.31
C ILE A 204 9.14 -14.68 -13.35
N ILE A 205 10.23 -14.14 -13.89
CA ILE A 205 11.32 -13.55 -13.10
C ILE A 205 11.12 -12.04 -13.09
N TYR A 206 11.08 -11.43 -11.90
CA TYR A 206 11.00 -9.99 -11.70
C TYR A 206 12.35 -9.46 -11.25
N GLU A 207 13.01 -8.69 -12.11
CA GLU A 207 14.26 -8.00 -11.79
C GLU A 207 13.97 -6.55 -11.40
N VAL A 208 14.38 -6.15 -10.20
CA VAL A 208 14.12 -4.82 -9.65
C VAL A 208 15.37 -3.94 -9.73
N HIS A 209 15.28 -2.86 -10.49
CA HIS A 209 16.31 -1.83 -10.55
C HIS A 209 15.98 -0.66 -9.60
N ARG A 210 16.91 -0.38 -8.69
CA ARG A 210 16.82 0.76 -7.76
C ARG A 210 17.25 2.04 -8.46
N VAL A 211 16.31 2.68 -9.16
CA VAL A 211 16.58 3.90 -9.96
C VAL A 211 17.01 5.07 -9.06
N ARG A 212 16.35 5.26 -7.92
CA ARG A 212 16.67 6.35 -6.97
C ARG A 212 16.23 6.00 -5.56
N ASP A 213 17.07 6.35 -4.59
CA ASP A 213 16.72 6.39 -3.17
C ASP A 213 17.07 7.76 -2.58
N GLY A 214 16.05 8.62 -2.49
CA GLY A 214 16.15 9.91 -1.83
C GLY A 214 15.66 9.87 -0.37
N LYS A 215 15.68 11.02 0.30
CA LYS A 215 15.12 11.13 1.66
C LYS A 215 13.61 10.90 1.68
N SER A 216 12.86 11.59 0.82
CA SER A 216 11.39 11.52 0.78
C SER A 216 10.86 10.55 -0.27
N PHE A 217 11.55 10.40 -1.40
CA PHE A 217 11.10 9.60 -2.54
C PHE A 217 12.02 8.41 -2.80
N SER A 218 11.46 7.33 -3.35
CA SER A 218 12.19 6.21 -3.95
C SER A 218 11.55 5.84 -5.28
N THR A 219 12.36 5.44 -6.25
CA THR A 219 11.88 5.00 -7.56
C THR A 219 12.45 3.62 -7.86
N ARG A 220 11.59 2.73 -8.35
CA ARG A 220 11.94 1.38 -8.80
C ARG A 220 11.49 1.18 -10.22
N ARG A 221 12.33 0.56 -11.05
CA ARG A 221 11.92 -0.08 -12.30
C ARG A 221 11.92 -1.58 -12.06
N VAL A 222 10.91 -2.28 -12.55
CA VAL A 222 10.80 -3.73 -12.47
C VAL A 222 10.59 -4.26 -13.87
N ASP A 223 11.47 -5.15 -14.30
CA ASP A 223 11.37 -5.84 -15.58
C ASP A 223 10.95 -7.29 -15.29
N ALA A 224 9.84 -7.72 -15.89
CA ALA A 224 9.35 -9.09 -15.83
C ALA A 224 9.89 -9.86 -17.05
N ILE A 225 10.52 -11.00 -16.81
CA ILE A 225 11.30 -11.73 -17.79
C ILE A 225 10.76 -13.15 -17.91
N GLN A 226 10.53 -13.59 -19.15
CA GLN A 226 10.24 -14.98 -19.52
C GLN A 226 11.05 -15.37 -20.75
N LYS A 227 11.62 -16.59 -20.76
CA LYS A 227 12.46 -17.11 -21.87
C LYS A 227 13.59 -16.13 -22.26
N GLY A 228 14.15 -15.40 -21.29
CA GLY A 228 15.19 -14.39 -21.50
C GLY A 228 14.72 -13.07 -22.14
N ASN A 229 13.42 -12.88 -22.37
CA ASN A 229 12.86 -11.65 -22.93
C ASN A 229 12.09 -10.87 -21.87
N VAL A 230 12.22 -9.54 -21.87
CA VAL A 230 11.37 -8.66 -21.06
C VAL A 230 9.96 -8.67 -21.66
N VAL A 231 8.99 -9.19 -20.90
CA VAL A 231 7.59 -9.27 -21.33
C VAL A 231 6.75 -8.11 -20.78
N PHE A 232 7.19 -7.48 -19.70
CA PHE A 232 6.50 -6.38 -19.04
C PHE A 232 7.49 -5.53 -18.25
N THR A 233 7.29 -4.21 -18.22
CA THR A 233 8.09 -3.27 -17.45
C THR A 233 7.19 -2.36 -16.63
N LEU A 234 7.49 -2.18 -15.34
CA LEU A 234 6.80 -1.26 -14.44
C LEU A 234 7.77 -0.30 -13.76
N VAL A 235 7.43 0.97 -13.70
CA VAL A 235 8.12 2.00 -12.93
C VAL A 235 7.20 2.46 -11.80
N ALA A 236 7.64 2.29 -10.56
CA ALA A 236 6.90 2.70 -9.36
C ALA A 236 7.62 3.82 -8.62
N SER A 237 6.85 4.79 -8.13
CA SER A 237 7.31 5.86 -7.25
C SER A 237 6.70 5.72 -5.86
N PHE A 238 7.56 5.87 -4.85
CA PHE A 238 7.24 5.71 -3.44
C PHE A 238 7.59 6.99 -2.69
N GLN A 239 6.76 7.35 -1.71
CA GLN A 239 6.89 8.59 -0.95
C GLN A 239 6.58 8.36 0.54
N LYS A 240 7.27 9.09 1.42
CA LYS A 240 6.86 9.22 2.82
C LYS A 240 5.65 10.15 2.94
N GLU A 241 4.55 9.65 3.49
CA GLU A 241 3.25 10.34 3.57
C GLU A 241 3.28 11.57 4.49
N GLU A 242 3.10 12.77 3.91
CA GLU A 242 2.90 14.07 4.57
C GLU A 242 2.18 15.01 3.58
N GLY A 243 1.13 15.75 3.99
CA GLY A 243 0.50 16.74 3.11
C GLY A 243 -0.91 17.20 3.47
N PHE A 244 -1.47 18.05 2.60
CA PHE A 244 -2.87 18.45 2.61
C PHE A 244 -3.75 17.38 1.96
N ASP A 245 -5.00 17.28 2.41
CA ASP A 245 -5.99 16.32 1.91
C ASP A 245 -7.23 17.05 1.37
N HIS A 246 -7.59 16.75 0.12
CA HIS A 246 -8.82 17.20 -0.54
C HIS A 246 -9.08 16.35 -1.79
N GLN A 247 -10.36 16.16 -2.14
CA GLN A 247 -10.78 15.64 -3.45
C GLN A 247 -11.92 16.51 -3.99
N ASP A 248 -11.87 16.87 -5.27
CA ASP A 248 -12.94 17.62 -5.95
C ASP A 248 -14.04 16.68 -6.48
N ALA A 249 -13.62 15.52 -7.00
CA ALA A 249 -14.54 14.54 -7.55
C ALA A 249 -15.43 13.94 -6.44
N LEU A 250 -16.74 14.10 -6.60
CA LEU A 250 -17.73 13.42 -5.78
C LEU A 250 -17.88 11.97 -6.25
N MET A 251 -17.98 11.05 -5.30
CA MET A 251 -18.32 9.66 -5.60
C MET A 251 -19.70 9.61 -6.30
N PRO A 252 -19.81 8.98 -7.47
CA PRO A 252 -21.10 8.86 -8.16
C PRO A 252 -22.13 8.13 -7.32
N ASN A 253 -23.38 8.58 -7.34
CA ASN A 253 -24.48 7.87 -6.70
C ASN A 253 -24.78 6.57 -7.47
N VAL A 254 -24.44 5.44 -6.87
CA VAL A 254 -24.63 4.09 -7.42
C VAL A 254 -25.25 3.19 -6.36
N GLN A 255 -25.87 2.09 -6.79
CA GLN A 255 -26.45 1.11 -5.87
C GLN A 255 -25.38 0.51 -4.96
N ASP A 256 -25.77 0.23 -3.71
CA ASP A 256 -24.90 -0.43 -2.75
C ASP A 256 -24.49 -1.82 -3.25
N PRO A 257 -23.22 -2.22 -3.05
CA PRO A 257 -22.70 -3.50 -3.52
C PRO A 257 -23.56 -4.66 -3.02
N GLU A 258 -24.12 -4.55 -1.81
CA GLU A 258 -24.84 -5.62 -1.12
C GLU A 258 -26.19 -5.92 -1.76
N THR A 259 -26.72 -4.97 -2.55
CA THR A 259 -27.96 -5.11 -3.32
C THR A 259 -27.74 -5.68 -4.73
N LEU A 260 -26.49 -5.66 -5.19
CA LEU A 260 -26.10 -6.10 -6.52
C LEU A 260 -25.73 -7.58 -6.53
N LEU A 261 -25.87 -8.21 -7.69
CA LEU A 261 -25.50 -9.60 -7.90
C LEU A 261 -24.02 -9.72 -8.22
N SER A 262 -23.40 -10.75 -7.65
CA SER A 262 -22.08 -11.24 -8.05
C SER A 262 -22.11 -11.82 -9.46
N MET A 263 -20.93 -11.94 -10.07
CA MET A 263 -20.75 -12.59 -11.37
C MET A 263 -21.22 -14.05 -11.37
N GLU A 264 -21.01 -14.73 -10.25
CA GLU A 264 -21.47 -16.10 -9.98
C GLU A 264 -23.00 -16.19 -10.03
N GLU A 265 -23.69 -15.34 -9.26
CA GLU A 265 -25.15 -15.32 -9.22
C GLU A 265 -25.77 -14.91 -10.58
N ILE A 266 -25.14 -13.96 -11.28
CA ILE A 266 -25.56 -13.57 -12.64
C ILE A 266 -25.44 -14.79 -13.58
N ARG A 267 -24.34 -15.53 -13.50
CA ARG A 267 -24.12 -16.72 -14.32
C ARG A 267 -25.15 -17.81 -14.03
N GLU A 268 -25.40 -18.12 -12.76
CA GLU A 268 -26.40 -19.10 -12.33
C GLU A 268 -27.81 -18.75 -12.83
N ARG A 269 -28.21 -17.48 -12.69
CA ARG A 269 -29.49 -17.00 -13.24
C ARG A 269 -29.55 -17.17 -14.76
N ARG A 270 -28.47 -16.86 -15.48
CA ARG A 270 -28.42 -17.01 -16.95
C ARG A 270 -28.48 -18.47 -17.42
N LEU A 271 -27.97 -19.42 -16.64
CA LEU A 271 -28.07 -20.85 -16.96
C LEU A 271 -29.54 -21.34 -16.95
N THR A 272 -30.37 -20.76 -16.08
CA THR A 272 -31.76 -21.17 -15.90
C THR A 272 -32.78 -20.28 -16.62
N ASP A 273 -32.38 -19.10 -17.10
CA ASP A 273 -33.28 -18.15 -17.77
C ASP A 273 -33.77 -18.66 -19.14
N HIS A 274 -35.04 -19.04 -19.22
CA HIS A 274 -35.68 -19.53 -20.45
C HIS A 274 -35.77 -18.49 -21.58
N ARG A 275 -35.61 -17.20 -21.28
CA ARG A 275 -35.60 -16.13 -22.28
C ARG A 275 -34.31 -16.11 -23.10
N LEU A 276 -33.26 -16.78 -22.63
CA LEU A 276 -31.98 -16.86 -23.32
C LEU A 276 -31.93 -18.06 -24.27
N PRO A 277 -31.31 -17.91 -25.47
CA PRO A 277 -31.19 -18.99 -26.44
C PRO A 277 -30.58 -20.26 -25.82
N ARG A 278 -31.16 -21.43 -26.13
CA ARG A 278 -30.68 -22.72 -25.62
C ARG A 278 -29.20 -22.96 -25.96
N THR A 279 -28.75 -22.56 -27.14
CA THR A 279 -27.35 -22.62 -27.56
C THR A 279 -26.44 -21.83 -26.63
N TYR A 280 -26.83 -20.60 -26.26
CA TYR A 280 -26.09 -19.77 -25.32
C TYR A 280 -26.01 -20.42 -23.92
N ARG A 281 -27.14 -20.93 -23.41
CA ARG A 281 -27.18 -21.60 -22.10
C ARG A 281 -26.34 -22.87 -22.07
N ASN A 282 -26.36 -23.67 -23.14
CA ASN A 282 -25.52 -24.86 -23.27
C ASN A 282 -24.03 -24.49 -23.29
N ILE A 283 -23.63 -23.48 -24.06
CA ILE A 283 -22.24 -22.99 -24.09
C ILE A 283 -21.82 -22.54 -22.69
N LEU A 284 -22.63 -21.70 -22.03
CA LEU A 284 -22.34 -21.27 -20.66
C LEU A 284 -22.16 -22.46 -19.71
N ALA A 285 -23.01 -23.48 -19.79
CA ALA A 285 -22.92 -24.68 -18.95
C ALA A 285 -21.65 -25.51 -19.20
N THR A 286 -21.12 -25.49 -20.42
CA THR A 286 -19.88 -26.21 -20.78
C THR A 286 -18.60 -25.44 -20.49
N VAL A 287 -18.65 -24.11 -20.45
CA VAL A 287 -17.47 -23.27 -20.17
C VAL A 287 -17.14 -23.37 -18.70
N GLU A 288 -15.93 -23.80 -18.38
CA GLU A 288 -15.43 -23.82 -17.00
C GLU A 288 -15.48 -22.41 -16.40
N PHE A 289 -16.08 -22.28 -15.23
CA PHE A 289 -16.10 -21.04 -14.49
C PHE A 289 -14.89 -21.00 -13.57
N VAL A 290 -13.82 -20.34 -14.00
CA VAL A 290 -12.67 -20.10 -13.13
C VAL A 290 -13.08 -19.03 -12.11
N PRO A 291 -13.17 -19.36 -10.80
CA PRO A 291 -13.58 -18.39 -9.80
C PRO A 291 -12.54 -17.27 -9.73
N TRP A 292 -12.97 -16.05 -10.02
CA TRP A 292 -12.08 -14.91 -9.94
C TRP A 292 -11.66 -14.63 -8.49
N PRO A 293 -10.38 -14.29 -8.24
CA PRO A 293 -9.90 -13.97 -6.90
C PRO A 293 -10.44 -12.61 -6.40
N ILE A 294 -10.99 -11.82 -7.32
CA ILE A 294 -11.71 -10.57 -7.07
C ILE A 294 -13.18 -10.79 -7.38
N GLU A 295 -14.05 -10.53 -6.41
CA GLU A 295 -15.49 -10.43 -6.60
C GLU A 295 -15.81 -9.14 -7.36
N ILE A 296 -16.72 -9.23 -8.34
CA ILE A 296 -17.14 -8.10 -9.16
C ILE A 296 -18.67 -8.06 -9.17
N ARG A 297 -19.23 -6.87 -8.91
CA ARG A 297 -20.67 -6.60 -8.96
C ARG A 297 -20.95 -5.40 -9.86
N PHE A 298 -21.60 -5.63 -11.00
CA PHE A 298 -21.94 -4.56 -11.95
C PHE A 298 -23.12 -3.74 -11.44
N CYS A 299 -23.04 -2.42 -11.51
CA CYS A 299 -24.17 -1.54 -11.15
C CYS A 299 -25.29 -1.62 -12.19
N ASP A 300 -24.93 -1.78 -13.47
CA ASP A 300 -25.86 -1.87 -14.60
C ASP A 300 -25.60 -3.16 -15.40
N PRO A 301 -25.95 -4.35 -14.88
CA PRO A 301 -25.70 -5.60 -15.57
C PRO A 301 -26.52 -5.68 -16.86
N SER A 302 -25.87 -6.03 -17.98
CA SER A 302 -26.59 -6.32 -19.21
C SER A 302 -27.57 -7.48 -18.99
N THR A 303 -28.80 -7.33 -19.45
CA THR A 303 -29.86 -8.35 -19.33
C THR A 303 -29.95 -9.25 -20.57
N GLY A 304 -29.44 -8.78 -21.71
CA GLY A 304 -29.49 -9.50 -22.98
C GLY A 304 -28.23 -10.32 -23.27
N THR A 305 -28.28 -11.05 -24.39
CA THR A 305 -27.12 -11.65 -25.08
C THR A 305 -26.72 -10.86 -26.32
N SER A 306 -27.53 -9.88 -26.72
CA SER A 306 -27.28 -9.06 -27.89
C SER A 306 -26.09 -8.13 -27.66
N GLN A 307 -25.17 -8.10 -28.62
CA GLN A 307 -24.05 -7.16 -28.64
C GLN A 307 -24.53 -5.81 -29.17
N THR A 308 -25.30 -5.09 -28.36
CA THR A 308 -25.72 -3.72 -28.66
C THR A 308 -24.66 -2.73 -28.21
N LYS A 309 -24.61 -1.59 -28.90
CA LYS A 309 -23.81 -0.45 -28.48
C LYS A 309 -24.26 0.04 -27.11
N SER A 310 -23.31 0.44 -26.28
CA SER A 310 -23.55 1.13 -25.01
C SER A 310 -22.53 2.27 -24.84
N PRO A 311 -22.76 3.22 -23.92
CA PRO A 311 -21.79 4.27 -23.63
C PRO A 311 -20.40 3.69 -23.27
N PRO A 312 -19.31 4.45 -23.52
CA PRO A 312 -17.95 4.07 -23.13
C PRO A 312 -17.72 4.25 -21.62
N SER A 313 -18.62 3.72 -20.81
CA SER A 313 -18.59 3.78 -19.36
C SER A 313 -19.06 2.45 -18.77
N LEU A 314 -18.52 2.13 -17.60
CA LEU A 314 -18.90 0.99 -16.81
C LEU A 314 -18.70 1.34 -15.35
N ARG A 315 -19.65 0.95 -14.50
CA ARG A 315 -19.57 1.10 -13.05
C ARG A 315 -19.74 -0.27 -12.42
N PHE A 316 -18.80 -0.62 -11.56
CA PHE A 316 -18.84 -1.88 -10.84
C PHE A 316 -18.13 -1.72 -9.50
N TRP A 317 -18.59 -2.50 -8.54
CA TRP A 317 -17.90 -2.73 -7.29
C TRP A 317 -16.97 -3.90 -7.44
N PHE A 318 -15.83 -3.85 -6.76
CA PHE A 318 -14.94 -4.99 -6.65
C PHE A 318 -14.44 -5.17 -5.21
N ARG A 319 -14.17 -6.41 -4.83
CA ARG A 319 -13.66 -6.77 -3.51
C ARG A 319 -12.79 -8.02 -3.62
N ALA A 320 -11.68 -8.09 -2.89
CA ALA A 320 -10.93 -9.35 -2.81
C ALA A 320 -11.79 -10.44 -2.15
N LYS A 321 -11.80 -11.65 -2.71
CA LYS A 321 -12.50 -12.77 -2.08
C LYS A 321 -11.70 -13.31 -0.91
N GLY A 322 -12.34 -13.50 0.22
CA GLY A 322 -11.70 -13.94 1.47
C GLY A 322 -11.09 -12.77 2.26
N ASN A 323 -10.47 -13.09 3.39
CA ASN A 323 -9.90 -12.10 4.29
C ASN A 323 -8.42 -11.92 4.00
N LEU A 324 -8.06 -10.77 3.41
CA LEU A 324 -6.66 -10.40 3.21
C LEU A 324 -5.97 -10.18 4.55
N SER A 325 -4.69 -10.52 4.60
CA SER A 325 -3.81 -10.14 5.70
C SER A 325 -3.73 -8.60 5.85
N ASP A 326 -3.60 -8.10 7.08
CA ASP A 326 -3.59 -6.66 7.40
C ASP A 326 -2.22 -6.02 7.08
N ASP A 327 -1.96 -5.85 5.79
CA ASP A 327 -0.76 -5.18 5.26
C ASP A 327 -1.12 -4.24 4.11
N GLN A 328 -0.95 -2.97 4.40
CA GLN A 328 -1.18 -1.88 3.46
C GLN A 328 -0.43 -2.03 2.13
N ALA A 329 0.76 -2.65 2.11
CA ALA A 329 1.47 -2.97 0.87
C ALA A 329 0.72 -4.02 0.03
N LEU A 330 0.22 -5.09 0.66
CA LEU A 330 -0.60 -6.11 -0.01
C LEU A 330 -1.84 -5.48 -0.62
N HIS A 331 -2.60 -4.69 0.15
CA HIS A 331 -3.82 -4.04 -0.34
C HIS A 331 -3.56 -3.18 -1.60
N ARG A 332 -2.43 -2.45 -1.65
CA ARG A 332 -2.04 -1.68 -2.85
C ARG A 332 -1.68 -2.57 -4.04
N CYS A 333 -1.01 -3.70 -3.79
CA CYS A 333 -0.72 -4.69 -4.84
C CYS A 333 -2.00 -5.33 -5.37
N VAL A 334 -2.99 -5.58 -4.51
CA VAL A 334 -4.32 -6.07 -4.90
C VAL A 334 -5.08 -5.04 -5.74
N VAL A 335 -5.00 -3.75 -5.38
CA VAL A 335 -5.58 -2.67 -6.21
C VAL A 335 -4.89 -2.59 -7.58
N ALA A 336 -3.57 -2.70 -7.63
CA ALA A 336 -2.83 -2.75 -8.90
C ALA A 336 -3.16 -4.01 -9.73
N TYR A 337 -3.43 -5.14 -9.09
CA TYR A 337 -3.96 -6.33 -9.76
C TYR A 337 -5.36 -6.08 -10.32
N ALA A 338 -6.22 -5.44 -9.55
CA ALA A 338 -7.61 -5.18 -9.92
C ALA A 338 -7.77 -4.08 -10.99
N SER A 339 -6.79 -3.18 -11.15
CA SER A 339 -6.90 -2.05 -12.08
C SER A 339 -6.92 -2.45 -13.56
N ASP A 340 -6.36 -3.62 -13.90
CA ASP A 340 -6.38 -4.15 -15.27
C ASP A 340 -7.65 -4.99 -15.56
N LEU A 341 -8.54 -5.19 -14.57
CA LEU A 341 -9.79 -5.92 -14.74
C LEU A 341 -10.78 -5.10 -15.57
N ILE A 342 -11.25 -5.67 -16.69
CA ILE A 342 -12.37 -5.15 -17.50
C ILE A 342 -12.10 -3.77 -18.16
N PHE A 343 -11.05 -3.06 -17.75
CA PHE A 343 -10.78 -1.67 -18.11
C PHE A 343 -10.75 -1.43 -19.62
N ALA A 344 -9.86 -2.12 -20.34
CA ALA A 344 -9.74 -1.98 -21.79
C ALA A 344 -11.02 -2.36 -22.54
N SER A 345 -11.82 -3.29 -22.00
CA SER A 345 -13.04 -3.78 -22.65
C SER A 345 -14.17 -2.72 -22.71
N VAL A 346 -14.12 -1.71 -21.84
CA VAL A 346 -15.10 -0.60 -21.82
C VAL A 346 -15.01 0.24 -23.08
N SER A 347 -13.82 0.39 -23.65
CA SER A 347 -13.60 1.12 -24.91
C SER A 347 -14.37 0.50 -26.09
N ASN A 348 -14.64 -0.82 -26.03
CA ASN A 348 -15.38 -1.52 -27.07
C ASN A 348 -16.88 -1.23 -27.07
N ASN A 349 -17.44 -0.73 -25.94
CA ASN A 349 -18.87 -0.56 -25.74
C ASN A 349 -19.58 0.21 -26.87
N PRO A 350 -19.07 1.36 -27.37
CA PRO A 350 -19.74 2.11 -28.45
C PRO A 350 -19.64 1.44 -29.82
N HIS A 351 -18.75 0.45 -29.95
CA HIS A 351 -18.41 -0.22 -31.22
C HIS A 351 -19.04 -1.61 -31.34
N ARG A 352 -19.67 -2.13 -30.27
CA ARG A 352 -20.32 -3.44 -30.26
C ARG A 352 -21.38 -3.54 -31.36
N LYS A 353 -21.29 -4.60 -32.16
CA LYS A 353 -22.26 -4.97 -33.19
C LYS A 353 -22.24 -6.48 -33.36
N ALA A 354 -23.38 -7.05 -33.75
CA ALA A 354 -23.48 -8.49 -34.00
C ALA A 354 -22.39 -8.97 -35.00
N GLY A 355 -21.72 -10.08 -34.65
CA GLY A 355 -20.67 -10.69 -35.48
C GLY A 355 -19.30 -10.02 -35.42
N LEU A 356 -19.13 -8.91 -34.69
CA LEU A 356 -17.82 -8.28 -34.53
C LEU A 356 -16.91 -9.11 -33.63
N LYS A 357 -15.74 -9.48 -34.15
CA LYS A 357 -14.66 -10.12 -33.39
C LYS A 357 -13.63 -9.06 -33.05
N ILE A 358 -13.36 -8.87 -31.75
CA ILE A 358 -12.36 -7.93 -31.25
C ILE A 358 -11.32 -8.74 -30.47
N ALA A 359 -10.04 -8.44 -30.73
CA ALA A 359 -8.95 -8.77 -29.83
C ALA A 359 -8.58 -7.50 -29.08
N THR A 360 -8.54 -7.57 -27.75
CA THR A 360 -8.14 -6.45 -26.89
C THR A 360 -6.90 -6.86 -26.12
N LEU A 361 -5.90 -6.00 -26.09
CA LEU A 361 -4.63 -6.19 -25.40
C LEU A 361 -4.30 -4.89 -24.66
N SER A 362 -3.79 -5.00 -23.44
CA SER A 362 -3.22 -3.86 -22.70
C SER A 362 -1.86 -3.51 -23.32
N LEU A 363 -1.61 -2.23 -23.57
CA LEU A 363 -0.31 -1.72 -24.03
C LEU A 363 0.44 -1.06 -22.87
N ASP A 364 -0.27 -0.27 -22.09
CA ASP A 364 0.21 0.45 -20.92
C ASP A 364 -0.89 0.57 -19.84
N ASN A 365 -0.47 0.90 -18.62
CA ASN A 365 -1.36 1.15 -17.47
C ASN A 365 -0.63 2.07 -16.46
N SER A 366 -1.34 2.97 -15.77
CA SER A 366 -0.75 3.98 -14.87
C SER A 366 -1.53 4.15 -13.58
#